data_AF-A0A524QWW3-F1
#
_entry.id   AF-A0A524QWW3-F1
#
_cell.length_a   1.000
_cell.length_b   1.000
_cell.length_c   1.000
_cell.angle_alpha   90.00
_cell.angle_beta   90.00
_cell.angle_gamma   90.00
#
_symmetry.space_group_name_H-M   'P 1'
#
loop_
_entity.id
_entity.type
_entity.pdbx_description
1 polymer ?
#
loop_
_entity_poly.entity_id
_entity_poly.type
_entity_poly.pdbx_seq_one_letter_code
_entity_poly.pdbx_strand_id
1 'polypeptide(L)'
;MVRLRFSLPLALGGGLWFVPAPSGVDPEGMHLLAIFIATIVGIILKPLPMGAVAMVGIAATALTGTLAIGEALSGFGNQVIWLIVLAFFISRGFIKTGLGARIAYLFMALLGRKSLGLGYGLVATDLVLAPAIPSNTARAGGVVYPILRSVAEAYESRPDDGTAGRLGAFLTVVAFQGTVITSAMFLTAMAANP
;
A
#
# COMPACT_ATOMS: atom_id res chain seq x y z
N MET A 1 -18.28 15.57 9.66
CA MET A 1 -17.27 14.86 8.85
C MET A 1 -17.68 13.46 8.40
N VAL A 2 -18.20 12.59 9.27
CA VAL A 2 -18.56 11.19 8.90
C VAL A 2 -19.60 11.10 7.78
N ARG A 3 -20.69 11.87 7.84
CA ARG A 3 -21.73 11.88 6.79
C ARG A 3 -21.20 12.22 5.39
N LEU A 4 -20.25 13.15 5.31
CA LEU A 4 -19.64 13.58 4.04
C LEU A 4 -18.86 12.44 3.37
N ARG A 5 -18.24 11.55 4.16
CA ARG A 5 -17.47 10.40 3.65
C ARG A 5 -18.35 9.36 2.94
N PHE A 6 -19.62 9.26 3.33
CA PHE A 6 -20.59 8.37 2.69
C PHE A 6 -21.36 9.05 1.56
N SER A 7 -21.73 10.32 1.73
CA SER A 7 -22.55 11.02 0.76
C SER A 7 -21.79 11.41 -0.51
N LEU A 8 -20.51 11.77 -0.41
CA LEU A 8 -19.73 12.23 -1.57
C LEU A 8 -19.51 11.14 -2.64
N PRO A 9 -19.09 9.90 -2.30
CA PRO A 9 -18.99 8.82 -3.27
C PRO A 9 -20.31 8.53 -3.99
N LEU A 10 -21.41 8.50 -3.23
CA LEU A 10 -22.75 8.24 -3.77
C LEU A 10 -23.24 9.38 -4.67
N ALA A 11 -23.00 10.63 -4.28
CA ALA A 11 -23.37 11.79 -5.08
C ALA A 11 -22.59 11.85 -6.39
N LEU A 12 -21.28 11.56 -6.39
CA LEU A 12 -20.47 11.53 -7.60
C LEU A 12 -20.84 10.35 -8.51
N GLY A 13 -21.02 9.16 -7.94
CA GLY A 13 -21.48 7.98 -8.69
C GLY A 13 -22.86 8.19 -9.30
N GLY A 14 -23.83 8.63 -8.49
CA GLY A 14 -25.17 8.94 -8.96
C GLY A 14 -25.21 10.08 -9.98
N GLY A 15 -24.39 11.12 -9.79
CA GLY A 15 -24.26 12.21 -10.76
C GLY A 15 -23.75 11.72 -12.11
N LEU A 16 -22.67 10.93 -12.12
CA LEU A 16 -22.10 10.33 -13.33
C LEU A 16 -23.03 9.31 -13.99
N TRP A 17 -23.85 8.60 -13.20
CA TRP A 17 -24.78 7.59 -13.69
C TRP A 17 -25.78 8.16 -14.71
N PHE A 18 -26.24 9.39 -14.51
CA PHE A 18 -27.20 10.03 -15.41
C PHE A 18 -26.56 10.83 -16.55
N VAL A 19 -25.23 10.85 -16.64
CA VAL A 19 -24.53 11.50 -17.75
C VAL A 19 -24.61 10.56 -18.97
N PRO A 20 -25.13 11.03 -20.13
CA PRO A 20 -25.22 10.20 -21.32
C PRO A 20 -23.82 9.79 -21.79
N ALA A 21 -23.71 8.56 -22.28
CA ALA A 21 -22.46 8.06 -22.82
C ALA A 21 -21.99 8.92 -24.02
N PRO A 22 -20.74 9.40 -24.03
CA PRO A 22 -20.17 10.07 -25.19
C PRO A 22 -20.16 9.18 -26.42
N SER A 23 -20.12 9.77 -27.61
CA SER A 23 -20.02 9.02 -28.87
C SER A 23 -18.82 8.05 -28.86
N GLY A 24 -19.08 6.76 -29.09
CA GLY A 24 -18.05 5.71 -29.10
C GLY A 24 -17.83 5.01 -27.74
N VAL A 25 -18.58 5.39 -26.70
CA VAL A 25 -18.58 4.71 -25.39
C VAL A 25 -19.86 3.91 -25.23
N ASP A 26 -19.73 2.66 -24.80
CA ASP A 26 -20.89 1.83 -24.47
C ASP A 26 -21.64 2.41 -23.24
N PRO A 27 -22.98 2.49 -23.25
CA PRO A 27 -23.76 2.87 -22.08
C PRO A 27 -23.42 2.08 -20.80
N GLU A 28 -23.17 0.77 -20.90
CA GLU A 28 -22.73 -0.06 -19.77
C GLU A 28 -21.34 0.36 -19.28
N GLY A 29 -20.44 0.71 -20.20
CA GLY A 29 -19.12 1.26 -19.88
C GLY A 29 -19.19 2.58 -19.11
N MET A 30 -20.15 3.44 -19.43
CA MET A 30 -20.38 4.70 -18.70
C MET A 30 -20.89 4.45 -17.27
N HIS A 31 -21.80 3.50 -17.10
CA HIS A 31 -22.28 3.07 -15.78
C HIS A 31 -21.18 2.39 -14.95
N LEU A 32 -20.33 1.58 -15.58
CA LEU A 32 -19.18 0.96 -14.92
C LEU A 32 -18.19 2.02 -14.43
N LEU A 33 -17.94 3.06 -15.23
CA LEU A 33 -17.12 4.20 -14.85
C LEU A 33 -17.71 4.93 -13.64
N ALA A 34 -19.03 5.17 -13.60
CA ALA A 34 -19.70 5.79 -12.47
C ALA A 34 -19.49 5.00 -11.16
N ILE A 35 -19.66 3.67 -11.21
CA ILE A 35 -19.43 2.78 -10.06
C ILE A 35 -17.94 2.77 -9.67
N PHE A 36 -17.04 2.74 -10.64
CA PHE A 36 -15.59 2.78 -10.41
C PHE A 36 -15.17 4.06 -9.69
N ILE A 37 -15.58 5.23 -10.19
CA ILE A 37 -15.26 6.54 -9.58
C ILE A 37 -15.84 6.63 -8.16
N ALA A 38 -17.10 6.21 -7.96
CA ALA A 38 -17.69 6.15 -6.63
C ALA A 38 -16.87 5.25 -5.68
N THR A 39 -16.43 4.09 -6.15
CA THR A 39 -15.62 3.14 -5.37
C THR A 39 -14.25 3.74 -5.00
N ILE A 40 -13.55 4.36 -5.96
CA ILE A 40 -12.25 4.99 -5.73
C ILE A 40 -12.36 6.15 -4.74
N VAL A 41 -13.34 7.04 -4.92
CA VAL A 41 -13.58 8.14 -3.97
C VAL A 41 -13.93 7.60 -2.58
N GLY A 42 -14.72 6.52 -2.51
CA GLY A 42 -14.98 5.79 -1.27
C GLY A 42 -13.70 5.29 -0.61
N ILE A 43 -12.80 4.65 -1.36
CA ILE A 43 -11.53 4.14 -0.83
C ILE A 43 -10.65 5.29 -0.30
N ILE A 44 -10.63 6.44 -0.97
CA ILE A 44 -9.87 7.62 -0.55
C ILE A 44 -10.44 8.23 0.74
N LEU A 45 -11.77 8.41 0.80
CA LEU A 45 -12.44 9.02 1.95
C LEU A 45 -12.56 8.09 3.16
N LYS A 46 -12.36 6.79 2.95
CA LYS A 46 -12.39 5.74 3.99
C LYS A 46 -13.64 5.82 4.89
N PRO A 47 -14.87 5.75 4.34
CA PRO A 47 -16.09 5.64 5.14
C PRO A 47 -16.18 4.27 5.83
N LEU A 48 -15.62 3.23 5.19
CA LEU A 48 -15.51 1.85 5.65
C LEU A 48 -14.10 1.32 5.37
N PRO A 49 -13.72 0.15 5.91
CA PRO A 49 -12.48 -0.54 5.51
C PRO A 49 -12.41 -0.73 3.98
N MET A 50 -11.21 -0.58 3.41
CA MET A 50 -10.98 -0.61 1.95
C MET A 50 -11.63 -1.82 1.26
N GLY A 51 -11.47 -3.02 1.83
CA GLY A 51 -12.08 -4.23 1.29
C GLY A 51 -13.61 -4.18 1.29
N ALA A 52 -14.24 -3.61 2.33
CA ALA A 52 -15.69 -3.47 2.38
C ALA A 52 -16.20 -2.49 1.30
N VAL A 53 -15.49 -1.38 1.07
CA VAL A 53 -15.84 -0.45 -0.02
C VAL A 53 -15.73 -1.13 -1.38
N ALA A 54 -14.65 -1.88 -1.63
CA ALA A 54 -14.49 -2.64 -2.86
C ALA A 54 -15.59 -3.69 -3.06
N MET A 55 -15.98 -4.43 -2.00
CA MET A 55 -17.09 -5.39 -2.06
C MET A 55 -18.43 -4.71 -2.36
N VAL A 56 -18.69 -3.52 -1.81
CA VAL A 56 -19.88 -2.73 -2.15
C VAL A 56 -19.85 -2.31 -3.62
N GLY A 57 -18.69 -1.93 -4.17
CA GLY A 57 -18.54 -1.65 -5.60
C GLY A 57 -18.84 -2.85 -6.49
N ILE A 58 -18.30 -4.03 -6.16
CA ILE A 58 -18.57 -5.30 -6.86
C ILE A 58 -20.05 -5.68 -6.75
N ALA A 59 -20.65 -5.52 -5.57
CA ALA A 59 -22.07 -5.77 -5.40
C ALA A 59 -22.92 -4.79 -6.22
N ALA A 60 -22.52 -3.53 -6.29
CA ALA A 60 -23.20 -2.52 -7.09
C ALA A 60 -23.20 -2.89 -8.58
N THR A 61 -22.07 -3.31 -9.16
CA THR A 61 -22.02 -3.70 -10.59
C THR A 61 -22.96 -4.86 -10.91
N ALA A 62 -23.08 -5.84 -10.01
CA ALA A 62 -23.99 -6.97 -10.16
C ALA A 62 -25.46 -6.57 -9.96
N LEU A 63 -25.75 -5.76 -8.93
CA LEU A 63 -27.12 -5.32 -8.60
C LEU A 63 -27.73 -4.40 -9.65
N THR A 64 -26.90 -3.56 -10.29
CA THR A 64 -27.34 -2.68 -11.37
C THR A 64 -27.35 -3.36 -12.74
N GLY A 65 -26.90 -4.61 -12.83
CA GLY A 65 -26.78 -5.33 -14.10
C GLY A 65 -25.71 -4.77 -15.04
N THR A 66 -24.77 -3.96 -14.52
CA THR A 66 -23.69 -3.36 -15.30
C THR A 66 -22.63 -4.38 -15.71
N LEU A 67 -22.51 -5.47 -14.94
CA LEU A 67 -21.71 -6.65 -15.29
C LEU A 67 -22.49 -7.91 -14.92
N ALA A 68 -22.27 -8.99 -15.66
CA ALA A 68 -22.74 -10.29 -15.20
C ALA A 68 -22.04 -10.68 -13.89
N ILE A 69 -22.72 -11.43 -13.01
CA ILE A 69 -22.16 -11.84 -11.71
C ILE A 69 -20.82 -12.57 -11.87
N GLY A 70 -20.70 -13.41 -12.90
CA GLY A 70 -19.46 -14.13 -13.21
C GLY A 70 -18.30 -13.18 -13.56
N GLU A 71 -18.59 -12.11 -14.31
CA GLU A 71 -17.60 -11.09 -14.68
C GLU A 71 -17.21 -10.24 -13.47
N ALA A 72 -18.19 -9.82 -12.66
CA ALA A 72 -17.97 -9.06 -11.44
C ALA A 72 -17.07 -9.81 -10.43
N LEU A 73 -17.16 -11.14 -10.39
CA LEU A 73 -16.36 -12.00 -9.50
C LEU A 73 -15.09 -12.56 -10.15
N SER A 74 -14.87 -12.33 -11.45
CA SER A 74 -13.74 -12.90 -12.19
C SER A 74 -12.37 -12.56 -11.59
N GLY A 75 -12.25 -11.39 -10.95
CA GLY A 75 -11.06 -10.96 -10.23
C GLY A 75 -10.61 -11.92 -9.12
N PHE A 76 -11.54 -12.61 -8.44
CA PHE A 76 -11.18 -13.58 -7.39
C PHE A 76 -10.53 -14.86 -7.94
N GLY A 77 -10.70 -15.14 -9.24
CA GLY A 77 -10.03 -16.24 -9.94
C GLY A 77 -8.68 -15.87 -10.53
N ASN A 78 -8.23 -14.62 -10.38
CA ASN A 78 -7.00 -14.15 -11.00
C ASN A 78 -5.77 -14.82 -10.37
N GLN A 79 -5.01 -15.57 -11.18
CA GLN A 79 -3.83 -16.30 -10.73
C GLN A 79 -2.74 -15.37 -10.16
N VAL A 80 -2.56 -14.19 -10.75
CA VAL A 80 -1.59 -13.19 -10.27
C VAL A 80 -1.97 -12.71 -8.86
N ILE A 81 -3.26 -12.46 -8.58
CA ILE A 81 -3.73 -12.08 -7.24
C ILE A 81 -3.43 -13.19 -6.22
N TRP A 82 -3.67 -14.46 -6.56
CA TRP A 82 -3.35 -15.58 -5.67
C TRP A 82 -1.85 -15.75 -5.43
N LEU A 83 -1.01 -15.51 -6.45
CA LEU A 83 0.44 -15.48 -6.28
C LEU A 83 0.87 -14.37 -5.30
N ILE A 84 0.25 -13.20 -5.40
CA ILE A 84 0.47 -12.10 -4.46
C ILE A 84 0.09 -12.53 -3.02
N VAL A 85 -1.09 -13.15 -2.83
CA VAL A 85 -1.53 -13.64 -1.50
C VAL A 85 -0.53 -14.60 -0.87
N LEU A 86 -0.02 -15.58 -1.64
CA LEU A 86 0.99 -16.52 -1.15
C LEU A 86 2.29 -15.82 -0.75
N ALA A 87 2.75 -14.86 -1.55
CA ALA A 87 3.96 -14.10 -1.26
C ALA A 87 3.79 -13.20 -0.01
N PHE A 88 2.57 -12.70 0.27
CA PHE A 88 2.25 -12.05 1.56
C PHE A 88 2.38 -13.00 2.76
N PHE A 89 1.99 -14.28 2.64
CA PHE A 89 2.21 -15.25 3.71
C PHE A 89 3.70 -15.51 3.97
N ILE A 90 4.51 -15.63 2.92
CA ILE A 90 5.97 -15.76 3.04
C ILE A 90 6.56 -14.54 3.74
N SER A 91 6.15 -13.33 3.35
CA SER A 91 6.55 -12.09 4.01
C SER A 91 6.24 -12.08 5.51
N ARG A 92 5.05 -12.53 5.91
CA ARG A 92 4.68 -12.66 7.33
C ARG A 92 5.60 -13.63 8.06
N GLY A 93 6.05 -14.70 7.39
CA GLY A 93 7.09 -15.60 7.89
C GLY A 93 8.43 -14.90 8.16
N PHE A 94 8.90 -14.06 7.24
CA PHE A 94 10.15 -13.28 7.41
C PHE A 94 10.08 -12.32 8.60
N ILE A 95 8.93 -11.67 8.79
CA ILE A 95 8.69 -10.76 9.92
C ILE A 95 8.62 -11.57 11.22
N LYS A 96 7.85 -12.66 11.25
CA LYS A 96 7.64 -13.47 12.46
C LYS A 96 8.92 -14.16 12.94
N THR A 97 9.77 -14.63 12.02
CA THR A 97 11.05 -15.26 12.36
C THR A 97 12.15 -14.24 12.70
N GLY A 98 11.94 -12.96 12.41
CA GLY A 98 12.93 -11.91 12.58
C GLY A 98 14.05 -11.93 11.54
N LEU A 99 13.95 -12.72 10.47
CA LEU A 99 14.97 -12.79 9.41
C LEU A 99 15.26 -11.41 8.82
N GLY A 100 14.22 -10.64 8.50
CA GLY A 100 14.38 -9.27 8.00
C GLY A 100 15.14 -8.38 8.98
N ALA A 101 14.88 -8.51 10.29
CA ALA A 101 15.58 -7.76 11.31
C ALA A 101 17.05 -8.17 11.44
N ARG A 102 17.37 -9.47 11.31
CA ARG A 102 18.77 -9.95 11.31
C ARG A 102 19.56 -9.39 10.14
N ILE A 103 18.99 -9.40 8.93
CA ILE A 103 19.61 -8.81 7.72
C ILE A 103 19.88 -7.32 7.94
N ALA A 104 18.91 -6.63 8.51
CA ALA A 104 19.03 -5.20 8.79
C ALA A 104 20.12 -4.89 9.82
N TYR A 105 20.19 -5.65 10.92
CA TYR A 105 21.26 -5.49 11.91
C TYR A 105 22.64 -5.77 11.33
N LEU A 106 22.77 -6.69 10.36
CA LEU A 106 24.02 -6.91 9.64
C LEU A 106 24.44 -5.65 8.87
N PHE A 107 23.54 -5.01 8.14
CA PHE A 107 23.84 -3.75 7.47
C PHE A 107 24.11 -2.59 8.44
N MET A 108 23.41 -2.53 9.56
CA MET A 108 23.70 -1.53 10.62
C MET A 108 25.09 -1.74 11.22
N ALA A 109 25.50 -2.98 11.45
CA ALA A 109 26.84 -3.29 11.96
C ALA A 109 27.94 -2.89 10.96
N LEU A 110 27.69 -3.06 9.66
CA LEU A 110 28.66 -2.74 8.61
C LEU A 110 28.72 -1.23 8.30
N LEU A 111 27.58 -0.54 8.25
CA LEU A 111 27.48 0.82 7.72
C LEU A 111 27.14 1.87 8.79
N GLY A 112 26.67 1.47 9.97
CA GLY A 112 26.03 2.35 10.96
C GLY A 112 26.95 3.29 11.76
N ARG A 113 28.21 3.45 11.36
CA ARG A 113 29.18 4.32 12.07
C ARG A 113 28.86 5.82 11.95
N LYS A 114 28.11 6.21 10.91
CA LYS A 114 27.71 7.60 10.63
C LYS A 114 26.24 7.65 10.25
N SER A 115 25.59 8.80 10.43
CA SER A 115 24.17 9.02 10.09
C SER A 115 23.83 8.63 8.64
N LEU A 116 24.66 9.03 7.66
CA LEU A 116 24.49 8.62 6.26
C LEU A 116 24.58 7.11 6.07
N GLY A 117 25.51 6.46 6.77
CA GLY A 117 25.69 5.01 6.69
C GLY A 117 24.52 4.24 7.32
N LEU A 118 23.92 4.77 8.40
CA LEU A 118 22.65 4.27 8.94
C LEU A 118 21.54 4.37 7.90
N GLY A 119 21.42 5.51 7.21
CA GLY A 119 20.47 5.69 6.11
C GLY A 119 20.66 4.67 4.99
N TYR A 120 21.88 4.53 4.47
CA TYR A 120 22.20 3.54 3.43
C TYR A 120 21.98 2.11 3.89
N GLY A 121 22.25 1.78 5.15
CA GLY A 121 21.99 0.46 5.69
C GLY A 121 20.49 0.12 5.73
N LEU A 122 19.62 1.08 6.02
CA LEU A 122 18.16 0.89 5.97
C LEU A 122 17.69 0.68 4.52
N VAL A 123 18.21 1.45 3.57
CA VAL A 123 17.89 1.30 2.14
C VAL A 123 18.40 -0.04 1.59
N ALA A 124 19.63 -0.43 1.92
CA ALA A 124 20.21 -1.72 1.53
C ALA A 124 19.42 -2.90 2.10
N THR A 125 18.94 -2.77 3.33
CA THR A 125 18.02 -3.74 3.93
C THR A 125 16.75 -3.87 3.11
N ASP A 126 16.07 -2.76 2.80
CA ASP A 126 14.84 -2.79 2.01
C ASP A 126 15.10 -3.36 0.61
N LEU A 127 16.22 -2.99 -0.02
CA LEU A 127 16.64 -3.49 -1.33
C LEU A 127 16.79 -5.01 -1.37
N VAL A 128 17.44 -5.61 -0.38
CA VAL A 128 17.60 -7.08 -0.29
C VAL A 128 16.28 -7.77 -0.03
N LEU A 129 15.37 -7.14 0.71
CA LEU A 129 14.07 -7.70 1.05
C LEU A 129 13.03 -7.52 -0.06
N ALA A 130 13.18 -6.52 -0.94
CA ALA A 130 12.21 -6.15 -1.95
C ALA A 130 11.82 -7.28 -2.92
N PRO A 131 12.74 -8.13 -3.41
CA PRO A 131 12.37 -9.26 -4.28
C PRO A 131 11.51 -10.32 -3.59
N ALA A 132 11.67 -10.49 -2.28
CA ALA A 132 11.08 -11.59 -1.51
C ALA A 132 9.83 -11.18 -0.71
N ILE A 133 9.66 -9.89 -0.41
CA ILE A 133 8.52 -9.37 0.34
C ILE A 133 7.67 -8.48 -0.57
N PRO A 134 6.48 -8.95 -1.01
CA PRO A 134 5.66 -8.27 -2.01
C PRO A 134 4.77 -7.16 -1.45
N SER A 135 5.31 -6.42 -0.49
CA SER A 135 4.55 -5.41 0.25
C SER A 135 5.48 -4.35 0.79
N ASN A 136 5.35 -3.16 0.24
CA ASN A 136 6.04 -1.97 0.73
C ASN A 136 5.70 -1.68 2.21
N THR A 137 4.44 -1.85 2.62
CA THR A 137 4.03 -1.67 4.02
C THR A 137 4.63 -2.72 4.94
N ALA A 138 4.75 -3.97 4.50
CA ALA A 138 5.38 -5.02 5.29
C ALA A 138 6.89 -4.80 5.44
N ARG A 139 7.59 -4.33 4.39
CA ARG A 139 9.03 -4.00 4.50
C ARG A 139 9.26 -2.74 5.34
N ALA A 140 8.66 -1.62 4.95
CA ALA A 140 8.87 -0.35 5.63
C ALA A 140 8.36 -0.39 7.08
N GLY A 141 7.13 -0.83 7.30
CA GLY A 141 6.52 -0.83 8.64
C GLY A 141 6.89 -2.04 9.50
N GLY A 142 7.03 -3.22 8.88
CA GLY A 142 7.26 -4.47 9.61
C GLY A 142 8.73 -4.78 9.90
N VAL A 143 9.67 -4.27 9.08
CA VAL A 143 11.11 -4.56 9.23
C VAL A 143 11.92 -3.30 9.44
N VAL A 144 11.82 -2.32 8.55
CA VAL A 144 12.70 -1.13 8.56
C VAL A 144 12.36 -0.19 9.72
N TYR A 145 11.08 0.09 9.95
CA TYR A 145 10.64 1.08 10.94
C TYR A 145 11.00 0.71 12.39
N PRO A 146 10.81 -0.53 12.88
CA PRO A 146 11.23 -0.88 14.24
C PRO A 146 12.73 -0.62 14.48
N ILE A 147 13.55 -0.85 13.47
CA ILE A 147 15.02 -0.70 13.56
C ILE A 147 15.39 0.78 13.53
N LEU A 148 14.82 1.51 12.57
CA LEU A 148 14.93 2.96 12.51
C LEU A 148 14.55 3.59 13.86
N ARG A 149 13.42 3.16 14.44
CA ARG A 149 12.94 3.64 15.73
C ARG A 149 13.93 3.34 16.84
N SER A 150 14.43 2.10 16.94
CA SER A 150 15.44 1.73 17.92
C SER A 150 16.73 2.56 17.78
N VAL A 151 17.17 2.83 16.56
CA VAL A 151 18.34 3.69 16.29
C VAL A 151 18.05 5.13 16.67
N ALA A 152 16.90 5.68 16.30
CA ALA A 152 16.52 7.05 16.65
C ALA A 152 16.42 7.24 18.17
N GLU A 153 15.84 6.28 18.89
CA GLU A 153 15.75 6.29 20.35
C GLU A 153 17.14 6.21 21.02
N ALA A 154 18.07 5.42 20.48
CA ALA A 154 19.45 5.35 20.97
C ALA A 154 20.23 6.67 20.80
N TYR A 155 19.83 7.52 19.84
CA TYR A 155 20.36 8.86 19.62
C TYR A 155 19.51 9.96 20.28
N GLU A 156 18.61 9.58 21.19
CA GLU A 156 17.69 10.50 21.87
C GLU A 156 16.95 11.41 20.89
N SER A 157 16.48 10.84 19.78
CA SER A 157 15.71 11.53 18.74
C SER A 157 14.28 10.99 18.74
N ARG A 158 13.38 11.76 19.36
CA ARG A 158 11.98 11.39 19.56
C ARG A 158 11.02 12.39 18.88
N PRO A 159 9.86 11.92 18.39
CA PRO A 159 8.90 12.78 17.69
C PRO A 159 8.13 13.75 18.60
N ASP A 160 8.06 13.46 19.91
CA ASP A 160 7.15 14.08 20.88
C ASP A 160 7.79 15.18 21.75
N ASP A 161 9.11 15.30 21.77
CA ASP A 161 9.86 16.22 22.64
C ASP A 161 10.66 17.30 21.86
N GLY A 162 10.43 17.41 20.55
CA GLY A 162 11.15 18.35 19.67
C GLY A 162 12.55 17.88 19.23
N THR A 163 13.01 16.69 19.63
CA THR A 163 14.34 16.16 19.26
C THR A 163 14.35 15.34 17.96
N ALA A 164 13.22 15.26 17.25
CA ALA A 164 13.04 14.48 16.03
C ALA A 164 14.09 14.81 14.94
N GLY A 165 14.56 16.06 14.90
CA GLY A 165 15.56 16.53 13.94
C GLY A 165 16.98 16.01 14.17
N ARG A 166 17.29 15.45 15.35
CA ARG A 166 18.64 14.93 15.66
C ARG A 166 19.05 13.78 14.74
N LEU A 167 18.14 12.86 14.46
CA LEU A 167 18.38 11.74 13.54
C LEU A 167 17.09 11.13 12.98
N GLY A 168 16.04 11.01 13.79
CA GLY A 168 14.81 10.27 13.46
C GLY A 168 14.09 10.80 12.21
N ALA A 169 13.99 12.12 12.05
CA ALA A 169 13.37 12.74 10.89
C ALA A 169 14.14 12.41 9.59
N PHE A 170 15.47 12.51 9.62
CA PHE A 170 16.32 12.15 8.48
C PHE A 170 16.14 10.68 8.08
N LEU A 171 16.28 9.76 9.04
CA LEU A 171 16.15 8.32 8.75
C LEU A 171 14.75 7.97 8.25
N THR A 172 13.71 8.64 8.73
CA THR A 172 12.31 8.41 8.30
C THR A 172 12.12 8.76 6.84
N VAL A 173 12.62 9.93 6.42
CA VAL A 173 12.56 10.35 5.00
C VAL A 173 13.37 9.40 4.13
N VAL A 174 14.59 9.04 4.54
CA VAL A 174 15.44 8.11 3.78
C VAL A 174 14.80 6.73 3.64
N ALA A 175 14.27 6.16 4.73
CA ALA A 175 13.61 4.86 4.68
C ALA A 175 12.38 4.90 3.78
N PHE A 176 11.55 5.94 3.87
CA PHE A 176 10.37 6.09 3.03
C PHE A 176 10.72 6.17 1.54
N GLN A 177 11.62 7.10 1.16
CA GLN A 177 12.03 7.27 -0.23
C GLN A 177 12.78 6.03 -0.75
N GLY A 178 13.61 5.42 0.09
CA GLY A 178 14.30 4.17 -0.21
C GLY A 178 13.32 3.06 -0.57
N THR A 179 12.30 2.82 0.26
CA THR A 179 11.26 1.81 -0.03
C THR A 179 10.49 2.12 -1.31
N VAL A 180 10.25 3.39 -1.64
CA VAL A 180 9.60 3.76 -2.92
C VAL A 180 10.48 3.35 -4.09
N ILE A 181 11.77 3.70 -4.06
CA ILE A 181 12.73 3.36 -5.12
C ILE A 181 12.85 1.85 -5.28
N THR A 182 13.09 1.11 -4.19
CA THR A 182 13.22 -0.36 -4.23
C THR A 182 11.92 -1.04 -4.66
N SER A 183 10.76 -0.46 -4.36
CA SER A 183 9.47 -0.95 -4.86
C SER A 183 9.37 -0.81 -6.37
N ALA A 184 9.94 0.23 -6.96
CA ALA A 184 9.97 0.40 -8.41
C ALA A 184 11.01 -0.50 -9.11
N MET A 185 12.02 -1.00 -8.39
CA MET A 185 13.10 -1.80 -8.97
C MET A 185 12.70 -3.26 -9.28
N PHE A 186 11.71 -3.83 -8.58
CA PHE A 186 11.34 -5.24 -8.73
C PHE A 186 9.84 -5.40 -8.95
N LEU A 187 9.47 -6.20 -9.96
CA LEU A 187 8.07 -6.54 -10.24
C LEU A 187 7.36 -7.17 -9.03
N THR A 188 8.09 -7.87 -8.17
CA THR A 188 7.50 -8.52 -7.00
C THR A 188 7.43 -7.63 -5.77
N ALA A 189 7.97 -6.40 -5.77
CA ALA A 189 8.13 -5.61 -4.54
C ALA A 189 6.86 -4.91 -4.06
N MET A 190 5.83 -4.73 -4.89
CA MET A 190 4.53 -4.23 -4.44
C MET A 190 3.39 -4.76 -5.31
N ALA A 191 2.20 -4.80 -4.73
CA ALA A 191 1.03 -5.41 -5.35
C ALA A 191 0.57 -4.74 -6.67
N ALA A 192 0.98 -3.50 -6.95
CA ALA A 192 0.58 -2.80 -8.17
C ALA A 192 1.62 -2.89 -9.30
N ASN A 193 2.70 -3.66 -9.13
CA ASN A 193 3.73 -3.81 -10.16
C ASN A 193 3.40 -4.89 -11.21
N PRO A 194 2.86 -6.07 -10.84
CA PRO A 194 2.31 -7.02 -11.81
C PRO A 194 0.97 -6.53 -12.38
#